data_AF-A0A523R7T2-F1
#
_entry.id   AF-A0A523R7T2-F1
#
_cell.length_a   1.000
_cell.length_b   1.000
_cell.length_c   1.000
_cell.angle_alpha   90.00
_cell.angle_beta   90.00
_cell.angle_gamma   90.00
#
_symmetry.space_group_name_H-M   'P 1'
#
loop_
_entity.id
_entity.type
_entity.pdbx_description
1 polymer ?
#
loop_
_entity_poly.entity_id
_entity_poly.type
_entity_poly.pdbx_seq_one_letter_code
_entity_poly.pdbx_strand_id
1 'polypeptide(L)'
;MIHISRYINYLKTSIIYIALGITLILYFYNQVVGIFLASLVFVVYLASFLISLSSKRSLLKIVQKYSTINDKEISNKLDRPLDDIRNTLFSLSKNQKNKKWLIVFLNQRYIFLNESAVESFKQLYHMGYNEKKILEHLQQNTRIKSRAVVKAIELTLVKQNRLKINNE
;
A
#
# COMPACT_ATOMS: atom_id res chain seq x y z
N MET A 1 19.58 6.77 -10.04
CA MET A 1 18.60 5.70 -10.35
C MET A 1 17.15 6.04 -9.93
N ILE A 2 16.90 6.83 -8.88
CA ILE A 2 15.55 7.20 -8.38
C ILE A 2 14.80 8.20 -9.31
N HIS A 3 15.51 9.04 -10.06
CA HIS A 3 14.88 9.99 -11.00
C HIS A 3 14.26 9.34 -12.24
N ILE A 4 14.82 8.21 -12.69
CA ILE A 4 14.37 7.53 -13.92
C ILE A 4 12.98 6.89 -13.71
N SER A 5 12.70 6.34 -12.52
CA SER A 5 11.41 5.66 -12.26
C SER A 5 10.22 6.63 -12.22
N ARG A 6 10.41 7.83 -11.65
CA ARG A 6 9.39 8.90 -11.70
C ARG A 6 9.17 9.38 -13.12
N TYR A 7 10.23 9.56 -13.90
CA TYR A 7 10.13 9.98 -15.30
C TYR A 7 9.38 8.96 -16.16
N ILE A 8 9.60 7.65 -15.94
CA ILE A 8 8.89 6.57 -16.65
C ILE A 8 7.38 6.58 -16.34
N ASN A 9 6.96 6.83 -15.11
CA ASN A 9 5.53 6.88 -14.77
C ASN A 9 4.85 8.15 -15.30
N TYR A 10 5.54 9.29 -15.32
CA TYR A 10 5.06 10.47 -16.03
C TYR A 10 4.98 10.21 -17.54
N LEU A 11 6.01 9.60 -18.14
CA LEU A 11 6.01 9.23 -19.55
C LEU A 11 4.83 8.29 -19.89
N LYS A 12 4.58 7.26 -19.07
CA LYS A 12 3.47 6.32 -19.30
C LYS A 12 2.11 7.01 -19.31
N THR A 13 1.90 7.93 -18.38
CA THR A 13 0.64 8.69 -18.31
C THR A 13 0.53 9.66 -19.49
N SER A 14 1.62 10.34 -19.84
CA SER A 14 1.69 11.26 -20.99
C SER A 14 1.51 10.54 -22.34
N ILE A 15 2.05 9.33 -22.50
CA ILE A 15 1.90 8.51 -23.72
C ILE A 15 0.43 8.15 -23.95
N ILE A 16 -0.35 7.87 -22.89
CA ILE A 16 -1.78 7.57 -23.03
C ILE A 16 -2.55 8.80 -23.54
N TYR A 17 -2.24 10.00 -23.04
CA TYR A 17 -2.87 11.23 -23.53
C TYR A 17 -2.46 11.57 -24.97
N ILE A 18 -1.19 11.37 -25.32
CA ILE A 18 -0.70 11.54 -26.69
C ILE A 18 -1.39 10.55 -27.63
N ALA A 19 -1.53 9.28 -27.24
CA ALA A 19 -2.23 8.27 -28.02
C ALA A 19 -3.71 8.60 -28.21
N LEU A 20 -4.40 9.11 -27.17
CA LEU A 20 -5.77 9.60 -27.27
C LEU A 20 -5.90 10.77 -28.27
N GLY A 21 -4.98 11.74 -28.22
CA GLY A 21 -4.95 12.87 -29.17
C GLY A 21 -4.73 12.43 -30.62
N ILE A 22 -3.77 11.53 -30.86
CA ILE A 22 -3.51 10.95 -32.19
C ILE A 22 -4.73 10.19 -32.72
N THR A 23 -5.40 9.43 -31.84
CA THR A 23 -6.60 8.67 -32.21
C THR A 23 -7.75 9.60 -32.60
N LEU A 24 -7.90 10.74 -31.90
CA LEU A 24 -8.91 11.75 -32.21
C LEU A 24 -8.65 12.41 -33.58
N ILE A 25 -7.39 12.75 -33.89
CA ILE A 25 -7.00 13.33 -35.18
C ILE A 25 -7.22 12.34 -36.33
N LEU A 26 -6.85 11.07 -36.13
CA LEU A 26 -7.05 10.02 -37.13
C LEU A 26 -8.53 9.69 -37.39
N TYR A 27 -9.39 9.84 -36.38
CA TYR A 27 -10.85 9.67 -36.54
C TYR A 27 -11.45 10.66 -37.56
N PHE A 28 -10.94 11.90 -37.60
CA PHE A 28 -11.36 12.89 -38.60
C PHE A 28 -10.90 12.54 -40.03
N TYR A 29 -9.79 11.80 -40.19
CA TYR A 29 -9.28 11.37 -41.49
C TYR A 29 -9.93 10.07 -41.99
N ASN A 30 -10.12 9.09 -41.09
CA ASN A 30 -10.74 7.81 -41.42
C ASN A 30 -11.41 7.23 -40.17
N GLN A 31 -12.74 7.30 -40.14
CA GLN A 31 -13.54 6.85 -39.00
C GLN A 31 -13.29 5.38 -38.63
N VAL A 32 -13.11 4.50 -39.62
CA VAL A 32 -12.89 3.06 -39.39
C VAL A 32 -11.55 2.82 -38.68
N VAL A 33 -10.50 3.52 -39.11
CA VAL A 33 -9.16 3.43 -38.50
C VAL A 33 -9.17 4.02 -37.09
N GLY A 34 -9.85 5.15 -36.90
CA GLY A 34 -9.99 5.78 -35.58
C GLY A 34 -10.72 4.89 -34.56
N ILE A 35 -11.79 4.21 -34.97
CA ILE A 35 -12.53 3.27 -34.10
C ILE A 35 -11.66 2.08 -33.70
N PHE A 36 -10.91 1.50 -34.64
CA PHE A 36 -10.00 0.39 -34.36
C PHE A 36 -8.89 0.77 -33.37
N LEU A 37 -8.27 1.93 -33.56
CA LEU A 37 -7.24 2.46 -32.65
C LEU A 37 -7.79 2.80 -31.27
N ALA A 38 -8.97 3.42 -31.20
CA ALA A 38 -9.62 3.74 -29.92
C ALA A 38 -9.93 2.47 -29.13
N SER A 39 -10.44 1.43 -29.81
CA SER A 39 -10.69 0.11 -29.21
C SER A 39 -9.39 -0.51 -28.69
N LEU A 40 -8.30 -0.45 -29.48
CA LEU A 40 -6.99 -0.96 -29.07
C LEU A 40 -6.46 -0.25 -27.81
N VAL A 41 -6.48 1.09 -27.79
CA VAL A 41 -6.02 1.90 -26.64
C VAL A 41 -6.86 1.59 -25.40
N PHE A 42 -8.18 1.46 -25.58
CA PHE A 42 -9.08 1.09 -24.49
C PHE A 42 -8.75 -0.29 -23.91
N VAL A 43 -8.51 -1.30 -24.75
CA VAL A 43 -8.11 -2.64 -24.31
C VAL A 43 -6.79 -2.62 -23.54
N VAL A 44 -5.79 -1.87 -24.02
CA VAL A 44 -4.49 -1.71 -23.33
C VAL A 44 -4.66 -1.02 -21.96
N TYR A 45 -5.50 0.02 -21.91
CA TYR A 45 -5.83 0.70 -20.66
C TYR A 45 -6.53 -0.25 -19.67
N LEU A 46 -7.52 -1.02 -20.14
CA LEU A 46 -8.26 -1.98 -19.34
C LEU A 46 -7.32 -3.07 -18.78
N ALA A 47 -6.44 -3.62 -19.62
CA ALA A 47 -5.44 -4.60 -19.20
C ALA A 47 -4.51 -4.03 -18.13
N SER A 48 -4.00 -2.81 -18.32
CA SER A 48 -3.15 -2.11 -17.36
C SER A 48 -3.86 -1.90 -16.01
N PHE A 49 -5.13 -1.51 -16.04
CA PHE A 49 -5.95 -1.34 -14.84
C PHE A 49 -6.13 -2.66 -14.08
N LEU A 50 -6.46 -3.75 -14.77
CA LEU A 50 -6.64 -5.09 -14.20
C LEU A 50 -5.35 -5.62 -13.56
N ILE A 51 -4.20 -5.44 -14.22
CA ILE A 51 -2.88 -5.82 -13.69
C ILE A 51 -2.60 -5.08 -12.37
N SER A 52 -2.90 -3.77 -12.29
CA SER A 52 -2.69 -2.98 -11.08
C SER A 52 -3.54 -3.49 -9.89
N LEU A 53 -4.80 -3.88 -10.16
CA LEU A 53 -5.72 -4.40 -9.15
C LEU A 53 -5.26 -5.76 -8.62
N SER A 54 -4.84 -6.65 -9.52
CA SER A 54 -4.32 -7.98 -9.20
C SER A 54 -3.05 -7.91 -8.35
N SER A 55 -2.13 -7.00 -8.71
CA SER A 55 -0.86 -6.79 -8.01
C SER A 55 -1.04 -6.43 -6.53
N LYS A 56 -1.99 -5.54 -6.19
CA LYS A 56 -2.29 -5.18 -4.79
C LYS A 56 -2.80 -6.38 -3.99
N ARG A 57 -3.67 -7.20 -4.57
CA ARG A 57 -4.24 -8.39 -3.90
C ARG A 57 -3.17 -9.45 -3.65
N SER A 58 -2.29 -9.67 -4.63
CA SER A 58 -1.18 -10.63 -4.49
C SER A 58 -0.21 -10.22 -3.39
N LEU A 59 0.20 -8.94 -3.36
CA LEU A 59 1.06 -8.40 -2.29
C LEU A 59 0.41 -8.60 -0.92
N LEU A 60 -0.88 -8.26 -0.79
CA LEU A 60 -1.59 -8.39 0.48
C LEU A 60 -1.61 -9.85 0.98
N LYS A 61 -1.86 -10.82 0.09
CA LYS A 61 -1.86 -12.26 0.45
C LYS A 61 -0.50 -12.73 0.97
N ILE A 62 0.60 -12.27 0.38
CA ILE A 62 1.95 -12.66 0.79
C ILE A 62 2.31 -12.02 2.13
N VAL A 63 2.02 -10.72 2.24
CA VAL A 63 2.36 -9.91 3.41
C VAL A 63 1.54 -10.32 4.65
N GLN A 64 0.30 -10.77 4.47
CA GLN A 64 -0.55 -11.29 5.55
C GLN A 64 -0.03 -12.56 6.23
N LYS A 65 0.84 -13.33 5.58
CA LYS A 65 1.46 -14.53 6.18
C LYS A 65 2.42 -14.19 7.32
N TYR A 66 2.87 -12.94 7.40
CA TYR A 66 3.79 -12.47 8.43
C TYR A 66 3.04 -11.67 9.49
N SER A 67 3.32 -11.90 10.78
CA SER A 67 2.75 -11.11 11.88
C SER A 67 3.09 -9.64 11.75
N THR A 68 4.36 -9.37 11.42
CA THR A 68 4.86 -8.02 11.12
C THR A 68 5.96 -8.10 10.08
N ILE A 69 5.94 -7.18 9.11
CA ILE A 69 6.98 -7.10 8.06
C ILE A 69 7.17 -5.66 7.60
N ASN A 70 8.41 -5.26 7.30
CA ASN A 70 8.74 -3.91 6.82
C ASN A 70 8.83 -3.84 5.28
N ASP A 71 8.75 -2.63 4.74
CA ASP A 71 8.84 -2.35 3.30
C ASP A 71 10.08 -2.95 2.62
N LYS A 72 11.24 -2.93 3.26
CA LYS A 72 12.48 -3.55 2.75
C LYS A 72 12.41 -5.08 2.67
N GLU A 73 11.89 -5.73 3.71
CA GLU A 73 11.70 -7.18 3.74
C GLU A 73 10.66 -7.61 2.70
N ILE A 74 9.59 -6.83 2.50
CA ILE A 74 8.62 -7.06 1.44
C ILE A 74 9.29 -6.95 0.07
N SER A 75 10.05 -5.89 -0.16
CA SER A 75 10.79 -5.65 -1.42
C SER A 75 11.72 -6.80 -1.75
N ASN A 76 12.52 -7.26 -0.79
CA ASN A 76 13.45 -8.39 -0.98
C ASN A 76 12.71 -9.71 -1.23
N LYS A 77 11.58 -9.97 -0.55
CA LYS A 77 10.83 -11.22 -0.72
C LYS A 77 10.06 -11.31 -2.03
N LEU A 78 9.61 -10.18 -2.55
CA LEU A 78 8.84 -10.11 -3.78
C LEU A 78 9.71 -9.87 -5.01
N ASP A 79 11.01 -9.65 -4.81
CA ASP A 79 11.95 -9.20 -5.84
C ASP A 79 11.40 -7.98 -6.60
N ARG A 80 10.93 -6.98 -5.84
CA ARG A 80 10.32 -5.76 -6.39
C ARG A 80 11.03 -4.51 -5.89
N PRO A 81 11.10 -3.45 -6.71
CA PRO A 81 11.66 -2.18 -6.29
C PRO A 81 11.01 -1.65 -5.01
N LEU A 82 11.84 -1.18 -4.07
CA LEU A 82 11.37 -0.65 -2.78
C LEU A 82 10.36 0.50 -2.96
N ASP A 83 10.57 1.36 -3.96
CA ASP A 83 9.67 2.47 -4.26
C ASP A 83 8.28 2.00 -4.67
N ASP A 84 8.18 0.93 -5.46
CA ASP A 84 6.89 0.35 -5.87
C ASP A 84 6.14 -0.25 -4.67
N ILE A 85 6.87 -0.92 -3.78
CA ILE A 85 6.32 -1.44 -2.53
C ILE A 85 5.81 -0.29 -1.65
N ARG A 86 6.61 0.77 -1.47
CA ARG A 86 6.24 1.94 -0.67
C ARG A 86 5.02 2.66 -1.25
N ASN A 87 4.95 2.85 -2.56
CA ASN A 87 3.79 3.42 -3.24
C ASN A 87 2.53 2.58 -3.03
N THR A 88 2.68 1.25 -3.09
CA THR A 88 1.58 0.32 -2.84
C THR A 88 1.12 0.38 -1.38
N LEU A 89 2.05 0.34 -0.42
CA LEU A 89 1.75 0.44 1.00
C LEU A 89 1.14 1.79 1.37
N PHE A 90 1.60 2.89 0.79
CA PHE A 90 1.00 4.21 0.93
C PHE A 90 -0.45 4.25 0.42
N SER A 91 -0.70 3.68 -0.77
CA SER A 91 -2.06 3.60 -1.32
C SER A 91 -2.98 2.78 -0.40
N LEU A 92 -2.48 1.65 0.11
CA LEU A 92 -3.21 0.80 1.05
C LEU A 92 -3.40 1.49 2.40
N SER A 93 -2.46 2.35 2.83
CA SER A 93 -2.49 2.93 4.16
C SER A 93 -3.56 3.99 4.36
N LYS A 94 -4.07 4.60 3.28
CA LYS A 94 -5.08 5.67 3.33
C LYS A 94 -6.45 5.18 3.81
N ASN A 95 -6.88 3.98 3.40
CA ASN A 95 -8.25 3.48 3.61
C ASN A 95 -8.27 2.15 4.37
N GLN A 96 -7.88 2.19 5.64
CA GLN A 96 -7.72 1.00 6.48
C GLN A 96 -8.73 0.85 7.63
N LYS A 97 -9.70 1.78 7.78
CA LYS A 97 -10.67 1.81 8.90
C LYS A 97 -11.38 0.46 9.14
N ASN A 98 -11.83 -0.18 8.06
CA ASN A 98 -12.57 -1.45 8.12
C ASN A 98 -11.69 -2.67 7.78
N LYS A 99 -10.36 -2.50 7.78
CA LYS A 99 -9.43 -3.58 7.45
C LYS A 99 -8.93 -4.22 8.74
N LYS A 100 -8.79 -5.55 8.73
CA LYS A 100 -8.32 -6.30 9.90
C LYS A 100 -6.81 -6.12 10.14
N TRP A 101 -6.05 -5.90 9.07
CA TRP A 101 -4.63 -5.55 9.09
C TRP A 101 -4.40 -4.04 9.29
N LEU A 102 -3.15 -3.65 9.54
CA LEU A 102 -2.75 -2.25 9.73
C LEU A 102 -1.39 -1.99 9.07
N ILE A 103 -1.27 -0.85 8.42
CA ILE A 103 -0.02 -0.31 7.87
C ILE A 103 0.27 0.98 8.63
N VAL A 104 1.46 1.03 9.22
CA VAL A 104 1.98 2.15 9.99
C VAL A 104 3.18 2.73 9.26
N PHE A 105 3.29 4.06 9.23
CA PHE A 105 4.45 4.76 8.70
C PHE A 105 5.28 5.32 9.84
N LEU A 106 6.55 4.90 9.94
CA LEU A 106 7.48 5.36 10.97
C LEU A 106 8.91 5.40 10.41
N ASN A 107 9.66 6.46 10.71
CA ASN A 107 11.07 6.60 10.33
C ASN A 107 11.35 6.32 8.84
N GLN A 108 10.53 6.92 7.96
CA GLN A 108 10.61 6.75 6.50
C GLN A 108 10.44 5.31 6.01
N ARG A 109 9.77 4.45 6.79
CA ARG A 109 9.50 3.07 6.45
C ARG A 109 8.05 2.73 6.73
N TYR A 110 7.49 1.87 5.90
CA TYR A 110 6.20 1.25 6.18
C TYR A 110 6.39 -0.07 6.91
N ILE A 111 5.54 -0.28 7.91
CA ILE A 111 5.45 -1.52 8.68
C ILE A 111 4.03 -2.04 8.49
N PHE A 112 3.92 -3.27 8.00
CA PHE A 112 2.65 -3.98 7.91
C PHE A 112 2.47 -4.87 9.13
N LEU A 113 1.28 -4.83 9.72
CA LEU A 113 0.79 -5.70 10.79
C LEU A 113 -0.41 -6.48 10.27
N ASN A 114 -0.38 -7.80 10.43
CA ASN A 114 -1.51 -8.65 10.08
C ASN A 114 -2.62 -8.58 11.14
N GLU A 115 -3.72 -9.29 10.91
CA GLU A 115 -4.87 -9.35 11.83
C GLU A 115 -4.48 -9.79 13.25
N SER A 116 -3.67 -10.85 13.36
CA SER A 116 -3.23 -11.37 14.66
C SER A 116 -2.42 -10.34 15.45
N ALA A 117 -1.44 -9.67 14.82
CA ALA A 117 -0.62 -8.66 15.49
C ALA A 117 -1.44 -7.43 15.92
N VAL A 118 -2.41 -7.01 15.09
CA VAL A 118 -3.31 -5.90 15.44
C VAL A 118 -4.21 -6.27 16.61
N GLU A 119 -4.76 -7.49 16.62
CA GLU A 119 -5.66 -7.91 17.69
C GLU A 119 -4.92 -8.08 19.01
N SER A 120 -3.71 -8.69 18.99
CA SER A 120 -2.85 -8.74 20.16
C SER A 120 -2.53 -7.34 20.71
N PHE A 121 -2.25 -6.37 19.83
CA PHE A 121 -2.06 -4.97 20.26
C PHE A 121 -3.31 -4.41 20.95
N LYS A 122 -4.50 -4.58 20.34
CA LYS A 122 -5.75 -4.05 20.90
C LYS A 122 -6.08 -4.65 22.27
N GLN A 123 -5.85 -5.96 22.43
CA GLN A 123 -6.06 -6.64 23.70
C GLN A 123 -5.17 -6.03 24.80
N LEU A 124 -3.87 -5.87 24.53
CA LEU A 124 -2.94 -5.28 25.48
C LEU A 124 -3.30 -3.82 25.79
N TYR A 125 -3.77 -3.06 24.80
CA TYR A 125 -4.23 -1.68 24.99
C TYR A 125 -5.47 -1.61 25.89
N HIS A 126 -6.46 -2.48 25.67
CA HIS A 126 -7.68 -2.54 26.50
C HIS A 126 -7.41 -3.02 27.93
N MET A 127 -6.32 -3.76 28.17
CA MET A 127 -5.87 -4.13 29.52
C MET A 127 -5.24 -2.95 30.29
N GLY A 128 -5.16 -1.75 29.70
CA GLY A 128 -4.55 -0.58 30.33
C GLY A 128 -3.02 -0.66 30.42
N TYR A 129 -2.38 -1.48 29.57
CA TYR A 129 -0.92 -1.58 29.58
C TYR A 129 -0.30 -0.32 28.95
N ASN A 130 0.77 0.16 29.58
CA ASN A 130 1.57 1.24 29.03
C ASN A 130 2.42 0.77 27.83
N GLU A 131 2.95 1.73 27.06
CA GLU A 131 3.76 1.45 25.86
C GLU A 131 4.92 0.47 26.14
N LYS A 132 5.52 0.51 27.34
CA LYS A 132 6.62 -0.38 27.74
C LYS A 132 6.14 -1.83 27.88
N LYS A 133 5.06 -2.07 28.63
CA LYS A 133 4.48 -3.40 28.82
C LYS A 133 3.94 -3.96 27.51
N ILE A 134 3.30 -3.12 26.68
CA ILE A 134 2.85 -3.51 25.34
C ILE A 134 4.03 -3.96 24.49
N LEU A 135 5.14 -3.20 24.50
CA LEU A 135 6.33 -3.57 23.75
C LEU A 135 6.89 -4.93 24.20
N GLU A 136 7.02 -5.16 25.51
CA GLU A 136 7.55 -6.41 26.07
C GLU A 136 6.73 -7.63 25.63
N HIS A 137 5.40 -7.53 25.64
CA HIS A 137 4.53 -8.62 25.18
C HIS A 137 4.56 -8.80 23.66
N LEU A 138 4.57 -7.69 22.91
CA LEU A 138 4.60 -7.77 21.45
C LEU A 138 5.94 -8.28 20.92
N GLN A 139 7.05 -8.01 21.59
CA GLN A 139 8.37 -8.53 21.21
C GLN A 139 8.44 -10.06 21.19
N GLN A 140 7.64 -10.73 22.03
CA GLN A 140 7.61 -12.20 22.09
C GLN A 140 6.95 -12.83 20.85
N ASN A 141 5.91 -12.19 20.31
CA ASN A 141 5.08 -12.75 19.23
C ASN A 141 5.22 -12.03 17.88
N THR A 142 5.91 -10.88 17.87
CA THR A 142 6.04 -10.01 16.70
C THR A 142 7.45 -9.44 16.59
N ARG A 143 7.81 -8.96 15.39
CA ARG A 143 9.11 -8.32 15.13
C ARG A 143 9.15 -6.84 15.53
N ILE A 144 8.26 -6.39 16.43
CA ILE A 144 8.19 -4.99 16.87
C ILE A 144 9.34 -4.72 17.86
N LYS A 145 10.24 -3.79 17.54
CA LYS A 145 11.49 -3.59 18.30
C LYS A 145 11.55 -2.34 19.16
N SER A 146 10.59 -1.42 19.05
CA SER A 146 10.72 -0.10 19.68
C SER A 146 9.38 0.45 20.17
N ARG A 147 9.44 1.22 21.27
CA ARG A 147 8.28 1.98 21.80
C ARG A 147 7.75 2.97 20.78
N ALA A 148 8.61 3.54 19.93
CA ALA A 148 8.18 4.42 18.85
C ALA A 148 7.24 3.70 17.86
N VAL A 149 7.44 2.39 17.63
CA VAL A 149 6.55 1.58 16.79
C VAL A 149 5.22 1.36 17.49
N VAL A 150 5.23 1.03 18.78
CA VAL A 150 4.03 0.87 19.61
C VAL A 150 3.18 2.15 19.58
N LYS A 151 3.80 3.30 19.85
CA LYS A 151 3.15 4.61 19.77
C LYS A 151 2.62 4.93 18.38
N ALA A 152 3.36 4.59 17.32
CA ALA A 152 2.90 4.79 15.95
C ALA A 152 1.70 3.91 15.60
N ILE A 153 1.63 2.68 16.12
CA ILE A 153 0.47 1.79 15.98
C ILE A 153 -0.75 2.39 16.67
N GLU A 154 -0.60 2.83 17.93
CA GLU A 154 -1.66 3.49 18.69
C GLU A 154 -2.22 4.70 17.94
N LEU A 155 -1.36 5.65 17.58
CA LEU A 155 -1.75 6.87 16.85
C LEU A 155 -2.44 6.54 15.53
N THR A 156 -1.98 5.52 14.81
CA THR A 156 -2.59 5.11 13.53
C THR A 156 -3.97 4.50 13.75
N LEU A 157 -4.14 3.66 14.77
CA LEU A 157 -5.43 3.07 15.12
C LEU A 157 -6.44 4.12 15.61
N VAL A 158 -6.01 5.06 16.44
CA VAL A 158 -6.82 6.20 16.89
C VAL A 158 -7.22 7.07 15.70
N LYS A 159 -6.28 7.45 14.83
CA LYS A 159 -6.57 8.23 13.61
C LYS A 159 -7.58 7.54 12.69
N GLN A 160 -7.60 6.21 12.68
CA GLN A 160 -8.55 5.42 11.89
C GLN A 160 -9.88 5.16 12.61
N ASN A 161 -10.09 5.72 13.82
CA ASN A 161 -11.24 5.44 14.68
C ASN A 161 -11.42 3.94 14.99
N ARG A 162 -10.31 3.21 15.11
CA ARG A 162 -10.26 1.77 15.44
C ARG A 162 -9.94 1.51 16.91
N LEU A 163 -9.55 2.56 17.64
CA LEU A 163 -9.34 2.62 19.08
C LEU A 163 -9.87 3.97 19.58
N LYS A 164 -10.42 3.99 20.79
CA LYS A 164 -10.71 5.24 21.52
C LYS A 164 -9.51 5.57 22.39
N ILE A 165 -9.19 6.86 22.51
CA ILE A 165 -8.13 7.31 23.41
C ILE A 165 -8.62 7.05 24.84
N ASN A 166 -7.91 6.21 25.59
CA ASN A 166 -8.04 6.19 27.04
C ASN A 166 -7.37 7.48 27.55
N ASN A 167 -8.15 8.55 27.66
CA ASN A 167 -7.76 9.70 28.45
C ASN A 167 -7.91 9.29 29.92
N GLU A 168 -6.80 8.97 30.58
CA GLU A 168 -6.64 9.22 32.01
C GLU A 168 -6.24 10.68 32.20
#